data_AF-A0A7K0UPB5-F1
#
_entry.id   AF-A0A7K0UPB5-F1
#
_cell.length_a   1.000
_cell.length_b   1.000
_cell.length_c   1.000
_cell.angle_alpha   90.00
_cell.angle_beta   90.00
_cell.angle_gamma   90.00
#
_symmetry.space_group_name_H-M   'P 1'
#
loop_
_entity.id
_entity.type
_entity.pdbx_description
1 polymer ?
#
loop_
_entity_poly.entity_id
_entity_poly.type
_entity_poly.pdbx_seq_one_letter_code
_entity_poly.pdbx_strand_id
1 'polypeptide(L)'
;EIFNVGSGETVSVNRLVELLGGEVTYIPKRPGEPDCTFADITKIRRELKWQPKVDIKQGVDNVLANIDYWKSAPVWTPATIATATEDWFKYLGSDDK
;
A
#
# COMPACT_ATOMS: atom_id res chain seq x y z
N GLU A 1 -25.89 -10.08 2.57
CA GLU A 1 -25.26 -8.74 2.55
C GLU A 1 -23.76 -8.80 2.24
N ILE A 2 -23.28 -7.82 1.48
CA ILE A 2 -21.85 -7.54 1.22
C ILE A 2 -21.57 -6.12 1.71
N PHE A 3 -20.43 -5.92 2.38
CA PHE A 3 -19.97 -4.63 2.92
C PHE A 3 -18.48 -4.43 2.63
N ASN A 4 -18.13 -3.28 2.05
CA ASN A 4 -16.73 -2.87 1.95
C ASN A 4 -16.26 -2.32 3.31
N VAL A 5 -15.02 -2.66 3.68
CA VAL A 5 -14.35 -2.18 4.89
C VAL A 5 -13.04 -1.51 4.45
N GLY A 6 -12.79 -0.30 4.92
CA GLY A 6 -11.61 0.47 4.58
C GLY A 6 -11.68 1.90 5.10
N SER A 7 -10.65 2.72 4.90
CA SER A 7 -10.62 4.11 5.41
C SER A 7 -11.71 5.01 4.81
N GLY A 8 -12.20 4.69 3.60
CA GLY A 8 -13.02 5.63 2.83
C GLY A 8 -12.23 6.82 2.32
N GLU A 9 -10.90 6.68 2.23
CA GLU A 9 -9.95 7.67 1.70
C GLU A 9 -8.89 6.94 0.86
N THR A 10 -8.27 7.65 -0.07
CA THR A 10 -7.14 7.15 -0.85
C THR A 10 -5.84 7.75 -0.32
N VAL A 11 -4.78 6.96 -0.26
CA VAL A 11 -3.45 7.39 0.22
C VAL A 11 -2.41 6.94 -0.80
N SER A 12 -1.55 7.86 -1.25
CA SER A 12 -0.45 7.51 -2.15
C SER A 12 0.66 6.77 -1.40
N VAL A 13 1.37 5.89 -2.10
CA VAL A 13 2.57 5.23 -1.55
C VAL A 13 3.62 6.26 -1.12
N ASN A 14 3.79 7.34 -1.89
CA ASN A 14 4.72 8.43 -1.53
C ASN A 14 4.35 9.09 -0.20
N ARG A 15 3.05 9.30 0.08
CA ARG A 15 2.62 9.85 1.38
C ARG A 15 2.94 8.89 2.53
N LEU A 16 2.78 7.58 2.33
CA LEU A 16 3.18 6.59 3.32
C LEU A 16 4.70 6.62 3.57
N VAL A 17 5.50 6.70 2.51
CA VAL A 17 6.97 6.78 2.60
C VAL A 17 7.42 8.05 3.33
N GLU A 18 6.80 9.19 3.06
CA GLU A 18 7.06 10.45 3.79
C GLU A 18 6.81 10.32 5.30
N LEU A 19 5.75 9.60 5.69
CA LEU A 19 5.41 9.39 7.10
C LEU A 19 6.39 8.45 7.81
N LEU A 20 6.92 7.44 7.09
CA LEU A 20 7.93 6.53 7.61
C LEU A 20 9.31 7.19 7.73
N GLY A 21 9.63 8.11 6.81
CA GLY A 21 10.94 8.73 6.70
C GLY A 21 12.03 7.79 6.18
N GLY A 22 13.30 8.24 6.26
CA GLY A 22 14.45 7.48 5.79
C GLY A 22 14.85 7.77 4.34
N GLU A 23 15.81 7.00 3.83
CA GLU A 23 16.27 7.14 2.44
C GLU A 23 15.25 6.56 1.45
N VAL A 24 15.08 7.24 0.31
CA VAL A 24 14.11 6.86 -0.72
C VAL A 24 14.85 6.52 -2.00
N THR A 25 14.57 5.35 -2.56
CA THR A 25 15.01 4.93 -3.89
C THR A 25 13.79 4.69 -4.75
N TYR A 26 13.70 5.37 -5.88
CA TYR A 26 12.64 5.15 -6.87
C TYR A 26 13.00 3.96 -7.76
N ILE A 27 12.02 3.10 -7.99
CA ILE A 27 12.11 1.94 -8.89
C ILE A 27 11.01 2.03 -9.97
N PRO A 28 11.11 1.30 -11.08
CA PRO A 28 10.09 1.31 -12.12
C PRO A 28 8.70 0.92 -11.59
N LYS A 29 7.65 1.60 -12.05
CA LYS A 29 6.26 1.22 -11.77
C LYS A 29 6.01 -0.17 -12.36
N ARG A 30 5.38 -1.04 -11.57
CA ARG A 30 5.08 -2.40 -12.01
C ARG A 30 3.93 -2.39 -13.02
N PRO A 31 4.03 -3.14 -14.13
CA PRO A 31 2.95 -3.19 -15.10
C PRO A 31 1.67 -3.78 -14.48
N GLY A 32 0.54 -3.20 -14.83
CA GLY A 32 -0.77 -3.59 -14.28
C GLY A 32 -1.06 -3.11 -12.85
N GLU A 33 -0.14 -2.42 -12.17
CA GLU A 33 -0.40 -1.86 -10.84
C GLU A 33 -1.44 -0.73 -10.93
N PRO A 34 -2.58 -0.81 -10.20
CA PRO A 34 -3.62 0.20 -10.26
C PRO A 34 -3.11 1.54 -9.70
N ASP A 35 -3.47 2.64 -10.36
CA ASP A 35 -3.09 3.99 -9.90
C ASP A 35 -3.76 4.36 -8.57
N CYS A 36 -4.95 3.84 -8.33
CA CYS A 36 -5.76 4.17 -7.17
C CYS A 36 -6.70 3.02 -6.83
N THR A 37 -6.79 2.68 -5.54
CA THR A 37 -7.84 1.82 -5.01
C THR A 37 -8.63 2.59 -3.97
N PHE A 38 -9.96 2.42 -3.96
CA PHE A 38 -10.86 3.12 -3.06
C PHE A 38 -11.95 2.18 -2.56
N ALA A 39 -12.07 2.07 -1.23
CA ALA A 39 -13.14 1.32 -0.59
C ALA A 39 -14.31 2.27 -0.27
N ASP A 40 -15.40 2.21 -1.05
CA ASP A 40 -16.64 2.91 -0.70
C ASP A 40 -17.31 2.24 0.50
N ILE A 41 -17.25 2.91 1.64
CA ILE A 41 -17.77 2.45 2.94
C ILE A 41 -19.15 3.02 3.29
N THR A 42 -19.86 3.61 2.33
CA THR A 42 -21.19 4.22 2.56
C THR A 42 -22.18 3.24 3.17
N LYS A 43 -22.21 1.99 2.67
CA LYS A 43 -23.15 0.97 3.12
C LYS A 43 -22.89 0.55 4.58
N ILE A 44 -21.65 0.24 4.93
CA ILE A 44 -21.30 -0.23 6.27
C ILE A 44 -21.44 0.87 7.33
N ARG A 45 -21.14 2.13 6.96
CA ARG A 45 -21.42 3.31 7.79
C ARG A 45 -22.90 3.45 8.11
N ARG A 46 -23.76 3.31 7.09
CA ARG A 46 -25.22 3.46 7.26
C ARG A 46 -25.82 2.35 8.13
N GLU A 47 -25.51 1.10 7.80
CA GLU A 47 -26.22 -0.07 8.34
C GLU A 47 -25.64 -0.55 9.68
N LEU A 48 -24.31 -0.50 9.84
CA LEU A 48 -23.63 -1.00 11.05
C LEU A 48 -23.06 0.12 11.93
N LYS A 49 -23.18 1.38 11.51
CA LYS A 49 -22.53 2.54 12.17
C LYS A 49 -21.02 2.37 12.30
N TRP A 50 -20.43 1.59 11.40
CA TRP A 50 -19.00 1.36 11.35
C TRP A 50 -18.28 2.59 10.80
N GLN A 51 -17.15 2.98 11.40
CA GLN A 51 -16.27 4.00 10.86
C GLN A 51 -14.82 3.72 11.29
N PRO A 52 -13.82 4.04 10.45
CA PRO A 52 -12.42 3.97 10.86
C PRO A 52 -12.18 4.96 12.02
N LYS A 53 -11.38 4.54 13.00
CA LYS A 53 -11.07 5.35 14.19
C LYS A 53 -9.65 5.90 14.19
N VAL A 54 -8.81 5.38 13.30
CA VAL A 54 -7.38 5.67 13.22
C VAL A 54 -7.12 6.20 11.82
N ASP A 55 -6.59 7.41 11.73
CA ASP A 55 -6.16 7.98 10.45
C ASP A 55 -4.81 7.39 10.01
N ILE A 56 -4.39 7.69 8.78
CA ILE A 56 -3.16 7.13 8.23
C ILE A 56 -1.92 7.50 9.04
N LYS A 57 -1.82 8.74 9.53
CA LYS A 57 -0.65 9.20 10.27
C LYS A 57 -0.56 8.46 11.60
N GLN A 58 -1.65 8.43 12.35
CA GLN A 58 -1.73 7.71 13.62
C GLN A 58 -1.48 6.21 13.42
N GLY A 59 -1.98 5.62 12.34
CA GLY A 59 -1.72 4.22 11.99
C GLY A 59 -0.24 3.94 11.78
N VAL A 60 0.47 4.80 11.04
CA VAL A 60 1.92 4.69 10.83
C VAL A 60 2.69 4.88 12.14
N ASP A 61 2.33 5.88 12.94
CA ASP A 61 2.96 6.11 14.26
C ASP A 61 2.83 4.87 15.16
N ASN A 62 1.66 4.22 15.17
CA ASN A 62 1.42 2.99 15.93
C ASN A 62 2.28 1.82 15.42
N VAL A 63 2.48 1.68 14.11
CA VAL A 63 3.35 0.65 13.51
C VAL A 63 4.80 0.89 13.90
N LEU A 64 5.29 2.14 13.80
CA LEU A 64 6.66 2.51 14.17
C LEU A 64 6.94 2.27 15.65
N ALA A 65 5.97 2.55 16.53
CA ALA A 65 6.08 2.25 17.96
C ALA A 65 6.23 0.74 18.26
N ASN A 66 5.86 -0.12 17.31
CA ASN A 66 5.91 -1.59 17.42
C ASN A 66 6.78 -2.21 16.31
N ILE A 67 7.75 -1.45 15.78
CA ILE A 67 8.50 -1.85 14.57
C ILE A 67 9.29 -3.15 14.75
N ASP A 68 9.67 -3.49 16.00
CA ASP A 68 10.39 -4.72 16.34
C ASP A 68 9.65 -6.00 15.93
N TYR A 69 8.32 -5.93 15.79
CA TYR A 69 7.52 -7.04 15.23
C TYR A 69 8.01 -7.48 13.85
N TRP A 70 8.61 -6.58 13.07
CA TRP A 70 9.09 -6.81 11.71
C TRP A 70 10.60 -7.08 11.63
N LYS A 71 11.29 -7.27 12.76
CA LYS A 71 12.75 -7.45 12.79
C LYS A 71 13.26 -8.61 11.94
N SER A 72 12.46 -9.66 11.78
CA SER A 72 12.80 -10.83 10.95
C SER A 72 12.25 -10.75 9.52
N ALA A 73 11.58 -9.66 9.15
CA ALA A 73 11.06 -9.49 7.81
C ALA A 73 12.21 -9.32 6.80
N PRO A 74 12.13 -9.94 5.61
CA PRO A 74 13.13 -9.74 4.59
C PRO A 74 13.15 -8.28 4.14
N VAL A 75 14.34 -7.70 4.04
CA VAL A 75 14.52 -6.36 3.49
C VAL A 75 14.63 -6.47 1.98
N TRP A 76 13.77 -5.72 1.29
CA TRP A 76 13.75 -5.67 -0.17
C TRP A 76 14.81 -4.70 -0.70
N THR A 77 15.54 -5.12 -1.71
CA THR A 77 16.49 -4.28 -2.45
C THR A 77 16.00 -4.11 -3.88
N PRO A 78 16.43 -3.07 -4.61
CA PRO A 78 16.06 -2.93 -6.02
C PRO A 78 16.35 -4.19 -6.85
N ALA A 79 17.45 -4.89 -6.57
CA ALA A 79 17.80 -6.14 -7.24
C ALA A 79 16.83 -7.29 -6.90
N THR A 80 16.51 -7.51 -5.63
CA THR A 80 15.58 -8.59 -5.23
C THR A 80 14.15 -8.31 -5.67
N ILE A 81 13.74 -7.04 -5.73
CA ILE A 81 12.45 -6.62 -6.29
C ILE A 81 12.42 -6.87 -7.80
N ALA A 82 13.48 -6.52 -8.53
CA ALA A 82 13.56 -6.76 -9.98
C ALA A 82 13.41 -8.25 -10.30
N THR A 83 14.11 -9.12 -9.57
CA THR A 83 13.93 -10.58 -9.72
C THR A 83 12.51 -11.04 -9.36
N ALA A 84 11.94 -10.57 -8.25
CA ALA A 84 10.61 -10.99 -7.82
C ALA A 84 9.46 -10.50 -8.71
N THR A 85 9.70 -9.46 -9.52
CA THR A 85 8.70 -8.84 -10.41
C THR A 85 8.95 -9.13 -11.89
N GLU A 86 9.96 -9.93 -12.24
CA GLU A 86 10.39 -10.21 -13.62
C GLU A 86 9.23 -10.67 -14.52
N ASP A 87 8.42 -11.63 -14.04
CA ASP A 87 7.28 -12.15 -14.80
C ASP A 87 6.22 -11.08 -15.09
N TRP A 88 6.04 -10.10 -14.21
CA TRP A 88 5.07 -9.03 -14.45
C TRP A 88 5.54 -8.13 -15.59
N PHE A 89 6.84 -7.83 -15.66
CA PHE A 89 7.40 -7.10 -16.79
C PHE A 89 7.36 -7.93 -18.08
N LYS A 90 7.61 -9.23 -18.01
CA LYS A 90 7.58 -10.14 -19.16
C LYS A 90 6.18 -10.34 -19.75
N TYR A 91 5.16 -10.46 -18.92
CA TYR A 91 3.82 -10.87 -19.35
C TYR A 91 2.78 -9.74 -19.31
N LEU A 92 2.99 -8.70 -18.50
CA LEU A 92 2.08 -7.56 -18.34
C LEU A 92 2.69 -6.24 -18.81
N GLY A 93 4.01 -6.20 -19.06
CA GLY A 93 4.66 -5.05 -19.68
C GLY A 93 4.13 -4.84 -21.10
N SER A 94 3.96 -3.59 -21.50
CA SER A 94 3.69 -3.26 -22.90
C SER A 94 4.87 -3.73 -23.76
N ASP A 95 4.61 -4.49 -24.81
CA ASP A 95 5.52 -4.53 -25.96
C ASP A 95 5.44 -3.14 -26.61
N ASP A 96 6.18 -2.15 -26.12
CA ASP A 96 6.44 -0.96 -26.92
C ASP A 96 7.35 -1.39 -28.09
N LYS A 97 6.70 -1.85 -29.18
CA LYS A 97 7.19 -1.75 -30.55
C LYS A 97 6.71 -0.45 -31.18
#